data_AF-A0A2K4IBP7-F1
#
_entry.id   AF-A0A2K4IBP7-F1
#
_cell.length_a   1.000
_cell.length_b   1.000
_cell.length_c   1.000
_cell.angle_alpha   90.00
_cell.angle_beta   90.00
_cell.angle_gamma   90.00
#
_symmetry.space_group_name_H-M   'P 1'
#
loop_
_entity.id
_entity.type
_entity.pdbx_description
1 polymer ?
#
loop_
_entity_poly.entity_id
_entity_poly.type
_entity_poly.pdbx_seq_one_letter_code
_entity_poly.pdbx_strand_id
1 'polypeptide(L)'
;MFFTNLLLYRITQAIDLSADALEAALATKPARACANQELTTYGFSAPFGKGEDAPLVHVSGDFLLVSARKEERILPGSVVRDAVKEKVEEIEAEQMRKVYKKERDQIKDEIIQAFLPRAFVRRSSTFAAIAPTLGLIIINSSSPKRAEDLLSTLREVLGTLPVRPVTVKMSPTATLTDWVRTQKAADDFYVLDDCELRDTHEDGGIVRCKRQDMTGEEVQLHVSTGKVVTQLSIAWEDKLSFVLDDKMVIKRLKFEDLLKDQAEKDGGEDAMGQLDASFTLMMLTLAKFIPALLEALGGEETLEGVYAVDTAAGVSMTISTPEGVTMTIDGDDELLVEVIAFVRESGRASTSAVQRKFKINYNRAARLIESMQVKGIVSAMNEKGARTIL
;
A
#
# COMPACT_ATOMS: atom_id res chain seq x y z
N MET A 1 18.12 -10.15 8.30
CA MET A 1 17.69 -9.11 7.35
C MET A 1 17.03 -7.97 8.11
N PHE A 2 17.27 -6.72 7.73
CA PHE A 2 16.51 -5.57 8.22
C PHE A 2 15.72 -4.92 7.08
N PHE A 3 14.48 -4.51 7.35
CA PHE A 3 13.66 -3.77 6.41
C PHE A 3 14.21 -2.34 6.25
N THR A 4 14.07 -1.78 5.05
CA THR A 4 14.58 -0.44 4.72
C THR A 4 13.47 0.55 4.42
N ASN A 5 12.25 0.07 4.25
CA ASN A 5 11.03 0.87 4.08
C ASN A 5 9.88 0.08 4.69
N LEU A 6 8.81 0.75 5.13
CA LEU A 6 7.60 0.10 5.63
C LEU A 6 6.36 0.75 5.01
N LEU A 7 5.46 -0.11 4.54
CA LEU A 7 4.05 0.20 4.35
C LEU A 7 3.25 -0.68 5.30
N LEU A 8 2.38 -0.06 6.09
CA LEU A 8 1.64 -0.72 7.16
C LEU A 8 0.21 -1.00 6.71
N TYR A 9 -0.25 -2.23 6.88
CA TYR A 9 -1.61 -2.65 6.59
C TYR A 9 -2.24 -3.30 7.81
N ARG A 10 -3.43 -2.82 8.18
CA ARG A 10 -4.25 -3.31 9.27
C ARG A 10 -5.10 -4.47 8.78
N ILE A 11 -5.04 -5.61 9.47
CA ILE A 11 -5.98 -6.71 9.28
C ILE A 11 -7.31 -6.29 9.93
N THR A 12 -8.40 -6.30 9.16
CA THR A 12 -9.70 -5.78 9.59
C THR A 12 -10.69 -6.86 10.03
N GLN A 13 -10.44 -8.12 9.69
CA GLN A 13 -11.25 -9.26 10.10
C GLN A 13 -10.36 -10.46 10.39
N ALA A 14 -10.83 -11.36 11.25
CA ALA A 14 -10.10 -12.59 11.55
C ALA A 14 -9.92 -13.43 10.28
N ILE A 15 -8.69 -13.89 10.06
CA ILE A 15 -8.30 -14.77 8.96
C ILE A 15 -7.24 -15.74 9.51
N ASP A 16 -7.29 -16.98 9.05
CA ASP A 16 -6.27 -17.96 9.40
C ASP A 16 -4.96 -17.61 8.68
N LEU A 17 -4.01 -17.13 9.46
CA LEU A 17 -2.64 -16.84 9.04
C LEU A 17 -1.66 -17.74 9.80
N SER A 18 -2.08 -18.94 10.21
CA SER A 18 -1.17 -19.93 10.75
C SER A 18 -0.07 -20.28 9.74
N ALA A 19 1.11 -20.64 10.25
CA ALA A 19 2.27 -20.93 9.41
C ALA A 19 1.96 -22.03 8.37
N ASP A 20 1.30 -23.12 8.79
CA ASP A 20 0.96 -24.24 7.92
C ASP A 20 -0.07 -23.85 6.84
N ALA A 21 -1.12 -23.10 7.21
CA ALA A 21 -2.12 -22.64 6.25
C ALA A 21 -1.49 -21.68 5.22
N LEU A 22 -0.63 -20.78 5.68
CA LEU A 22 0.07 -19.84 4.82
C LEU A 22 1.05 -20.58 3.90
N GLU A 23 1.88 -21.48 4.42
CA GLU A 23 2.82 -22.29 3.64
C GLU A 23 2.11 -23.04 2.50
N ALA A 24 1.00 -23.72 2.82
CA ALA A 24 0.20 -24.45 1.84
C ALA A 24 -0.41 -23.52 0.78
N ALA A 25 -0.90 -22.34 1.17
CA ALA A 25 -1.46 -21.36 0.25
C ALA A 25 -0.37 -20.75 -0.67
N LEU A 26 0.77 -20.35 -0.12
CA LEU A 26 1.86 -19.76 -0.91
C LEU A 26 2.40 -20.75 -1.96
N ALA A 27 2.43 -22.04 -1.62
CA ALA A 27 2.88 -23.11 -2.50
C ALA A 27 2.00 -23.28 -3.76
N THR A 28 0.77 -22.76 -3.79
CA THR A 28 -0.08 -22.81 -4.99
C THR A 28 0.35 -21.79 -6.07
N LYS A 29 1.17 -20.80 -5.71
CA LYS A 29 1.65 -19.76 -6.64
C LYS A 29 3.14 -19.45 -6.44
N PRO A 30 4.04 -20.43 -6.68
CA PRO A 30 5.47 -20.22 -6.52
C PRO A 30 6.02 -19.28 -7.58
N ALA A 31 7.08 -18.56 -7.24
CA ALA A 31 7.80 -17.71 -8.14
C ALA A 31 8.51 -18.57 -9.19
N ARG A 32 8.23 -18.32 -10.47
CA ARG A 32 8.83 -19.04 -11.59
C ARG A 32 9.57 -18.11 -12.55
N ALA A 33 10.42 -18.70 -13.37
CA ALA A 33 11.14 -17.95 -14.40
C ALA A 33 10.17 -17.40 -15.48
N CYS A 34 10.50 -16.24 -16.06
CA CYS A 34 9.77 -15.73 -17.24
C CYS A 34 9.96 -16.65 -18.45
N ALA A 35 8.85 -17.08 -19.07
CA ALA A 35 8.91 -17.73 -20.37
C ALA A 35 9.48 -16.80 -21.46
N ASN A 36 9.89 -17.36 -22.61
CA ASN A 36 10.56 -16.61 -23.68
C ASN A 36 9.75 -15.43 -24.23
N GLN A 37 8.42 -15.54 -24.20
CA GLN A 37 7.49 -14.51 -24.68
C GLN A 37 6.73 -13.82 -23.54
N GLU A 38 7.14 -14.03 -22.29
CA GLU A 38 6.49 -13.48 -21.11
C GLU A 38 7.29 -12.31 -20.54
N LEU A 39 6.65 -11.15 -20.44
CA LEU A 39 7.29 -9.93 -19.96
C LEU A 39 7.63 -10.01 -18.47
N THR A 40 6.71 -10.52 -17.66
CA THR A 40 6.85 -10.56 -16.20
C THR A 40 6.19 -11.77 -15.58
N THR A 41 6.79 -12.30 -14.53
CA THR A 41 6.17 -13.26 -13.60
C THR A 41 6.14 -12.68 -12.19
N TYR A 42 5.20 -13.15 -11.39
CA TYR A 42 5.08 -12.79 -9.97
C TYR A 42 4.57 -13.98 -9.17
N GLY A 43 5.25 -14.33 -8.09
CA GLY A 43 4.88 -15.44 -7.21
C GLY A 43 5.71 -15.48 -5.94
N PHE A 44 5.44 -16.45 -5.08
CA PHE A 44 6.08 -16.57 -3.77
C PHE A 44 7.41 -17.31 -3.82
N SER A 45 8.36 -16.88 -3.01
CA SER A 45 9.67 -17.50 -2.89
C SER A 45 10.07 -17.55 -1.43
N ALA A 46 10.92 -18.51 -1.07
CA ALA A 46 11.45 -18.61 0.28
C ALA A 46 12.08 -17.28 0.72
N PRO A 47 11.67 -16.69 1.86
CA PRO A 47 12.25 -15.46 2.37
C PRO A 47 13.70 -15.68 2.78
N PHE A 48 14.00 -16.83 3.40
CA PHE A 48 15.33 -17.30 3.77
C PHE A 48 15.59 -18.69 3.20
N GLY A 49 16.87 -19.05 3.08
CA GLY A 49 17.27 -20.33 2.47
C GLY A 49 17.36 -20.30 0.95
N LYS A 50 17.81 -21.41 0.38
CA LYS A 50 17.97 -21.63 -1.07
C LYS A 50 17.45 -23.03 -1.40
N GLY A 51 17.00 -23.21 -2.64
CA GLY A 51 16.47 -24.48 -3.13
C GLY A 51 14.95 -24.44 -3.29
N GLU A 52 14.40 -25.48 -3.91
CA GLU A 52 12.97 -25.62 -4.15
C GLU A 52 12.21 -26.07 -2.88
N ASP A 53 12.89 -26.75 -1.97
CA ASP A 53 12.33 -27.24 -0.69
C ASP A 53 12.44 -26.21 0.45
N ALA A 54 12.96 -25.00 0.17
CA ALA A 54 13.08 -23.97 1.19
C ALA A 54 11.69 -23.43 1.57
N PRO A 55 11.35 -23.32 2.87
CA PRO A 55 10.03 -22.87 3.31
C PRO A 55 9.66 -21.50 2.74
N LEU A 56 8.41 -21.33 2.28
CA LEU A 56 7.87 -20.07 1.77
C LEU A 56 7.49 -19.09 2.89
N VAL A 57 7.35 -19.60 4.11
CA VAL A 57 7.08 -18.88 5.35
C VAL A 57 8.23 -19.14 6.32
N HIS A 58 8.88 -18.08 6.80
CA HIS A 58 9.79 -18.17 7.94
C HIS A 58 9.07 -17.73 9.21
N VAL A 59 9.14 -18.54 10.27
CA VAL A 59 8.46 -18.28 11.54
C VAL A 59 9.51 -17.92 12.59
N SER A 60 9.30 -16.82 13.31
CA SER A 60 10.06 -16.50 14.53
C SER A 60 9.13 -15.94 15.60
N GLY A 61 8.95 -16.72 16.68
CA GLY A 61 7.92 -16.44 17.68
C GLY A 61 6.54 -16.31 17.05
N ASP A 62 5.86 -15.20 17.29
CA ASP A 62 4.55 -14.88 16.72
C ASP A 62 4.63 -14.16 15.37
N PHE A 63 5.83 -13.96 14.83
CA PHE A 63 6.04 -13.25 13.57
C PHE A 63 6.28 -14.21 12.41
N LEU A 64 5.66 -13.90 11.28
CA LEU A 64 5.83 -14.64 10.03
C LEU A 64 6.48 -13.72 9.01
N LEU A 65 7.42 -14.25 8.24
CA LEU A 65 8.02 -13.55 7.11
C LEU A 65 7.70 -14.32 5.83
N VAL A 66 7.27 -13.58 4.81
CA VAL A 66 7.02 -14.11 3.47
C VAL A 66 7.71 -13.24 2.43
N SER A 67 7.95 -13.78 1.24
CA SER A 67 8.56 -13.05 0.14
C SER A 67 7.89 -13.36 -1.18
N ALA A 68 7.65 -12.31 -1.96
CA ALA A 68 7.19 -12.42 -3.34
C ALA A 68 8.26 -11.92 -4.29
N ARG A 69 8.53 -12.69 -5.35
CA ARG A 69 9.53 -12.37 -6.37
C ARG A 69 8.84 -12.02 -7.68
N LYS A 70 9.18 -10.85 -8.21
CA LYS A 70 8.93 -10.46 -9.59
C LYS A 70 10.14 -10.78 -10.45
N GLU A 71 9.93 -11.49 -11.56
CA GLU A 71 10.88 -11.47 -12.68
C GLU A 71 10.34 -10.58 -13.80
N GLU A 72 11.22 -9.83 -14.46
CA GLU A 72 10.85 -8.92 -15.55
C GLU A 72 11.92 -8.94 -16.64
N ARG A 73 11.51 -9.14 -17.88
CA ARG A 73 12.38 -9.01 -19.05
C ARG A 73 12.62 -7.54 -19.36
N ILE A 74 13.88 -7.13 -19.26
CA ILE A 74 14.32 -5.76 -19.50
C ILE A 74 14.38 -5.53 -21.01
N LEU A 75 13.32 -4.97 -21.56
CA LEU A 75 13.26 -4.52 -22.95
C LEU A 75 13.03 -3.00 -22.98
N PRO A 76 14.09 -2.18 -22.97
CA PRO A 76 13.95 -0.73 -22.94
C PRO A 76 13.22 -0.22 -24.18
N GLY A 77 12.24 0.66 -23.98
CA GLY A 77 11.47 1.24 -25.09
C GLY A 77 12.30 2.08 -26.07
N SER A 78 13.51 2.52 -25.70
CA SER A 78 14.48 3.12 -26.64
C SER A 78 14.96 2.09 -27.66
N VAL A 79 15.40 0.92 -27.22
CA VAL A 79 15.92 -0.16 -28.09
C VAL A 79 14.86 -0.61 -29.09
N VAL A 80 13.61 -0.74 -28.66
CA VAL A 80 12.49 -1.07 -29.56
C VAL A 80 12.25 0.03 -30.58
N ARG A 81 12.28 1.31 -30.18
CA ARG A 81 12.07 2.44 -31.09
C ARG A 81 13.18 2.56 -32.12
N ASP A 82 14.43 2.35 -31.73
CA ASP A 82 15.58 2.42 -32.62
C ASP A 82 15.51 1.30 -33.67
N ALA A 83 15.20 0.08 -33.27
CA ALA A 83 15.02 -1.04 -34.20
C ALA A 83 13.82 -0.86 -35.13
N VAL A 84 12.70 -0.29 -34.65
CA VAL A 84 11.55 0.04 -35.51
C VAL A 84 11.95 1.09 -36.54
N LYS A 85 12.71 2.09 -36.13
CA LYS A 85 13.19 3.15 -37.03
C LYS A 85 14.10 2.58 -38.11
N GLU A 86 15.08 1.75 -37.74
CA GLU A 86 15.98 1.06 -38.68
C GLU A 86 15.17 0.22 -39.69
N LYS A 87 14.21 -0.58 -39.20
CA LYS A 87 13.39 -1.41 -40.08
C LYS A 87 12.48 -0.62 -41.03
N VAL A 88 11.97 0.52 -40.56
CA VAL A 88 11.21 1.45 -41.39
C VAL A 88 12.09 2.04 -42.47
N GLU A 89 13.29 2.52 -42.13
CA GLU A 89 14.25 3.09 -43.09
C GLU A 89 14.65 2.09 -44.19
N GLU A 90 14.86 0.82 -43.84
CA GLU A 90 15.09 -0.27 -44.81
C GLU A 90 13.93 -0.41 -45.80
N ILE A 91 12.68 -0.50 -45.31
CA ILE A 91 11.49 -0.67 -46.16
C ILE A 91 11.29 0.53 -47.08
N GLU A 92 11.46 1.75 -46.56
CA GLU A 92 11.29 2.97 -47.36
C GLU A 92 12.36 3.08 -48.46
N ALA A 93 13.58 2.65 -48.19
CA ALA A 93 14.68 2.63 -49.17
C ALA A 93 14.47 1.58 -50.26
N GLU A 94 14.02 0.37 -49.91
CA GLU A 94 13.85 -0.74 -50.88
C GLU A 94 12.58 -0.59 -51.73
N GLN A 95 11.47 -0.15 -51.13
CA GLN A 95 10.15 -0.16 -51.76
C GLN A 95 9.72 1.21 -52.30
N MET A 96 10.54 2.25 -52.10
CA MET A 96 10.24 3.65 -52.50
C MET A 96 8.84 4.13 -52.07
N ARG A 97 8.41 3.75 -50.87
CA ARG A 97 7.13 4.15 -50.27
C ARG A 97 7.30 4.47 -48.80
N LYS A 98 6.32 5.15 -48.20
CA LYS A 98 6.30 5.44 -46.75
C LYS A 98 5.68 4.31 -45.93
N VAL A 99 6.21 4.11 -44.72
CA VAL A 99 5.62 3.20 -43.72
C VAL A 99 4.69 3.97 -42.79
N TYR A 100 3.40 3.67 -42.89
CA TYR A 100 2.34 4.31 -42.12
C TYR A 100 2.11 3.61 -40.77
N LYS A 101 1.32 4.26 -39.90
CA LYS A 101 1.12 3.85 -38.50
C LYS A 101 0.82 2.36 -38.31
N LYS A 102 -0.14 1.81 -39.06
CA LYS A 102 -0.56 0.40 -38.90
C LYS A 102 0.59 -0.57 -39.13
N GLU A 103 1.37 -0.35 -40.17
CA GLU A 103 2.52 -1.20 -40.50
C GLU A 103 3.67 -0.98 -39.52
N ARG A 104 3.89 0.25 -39.06
CA ARG A 104 4.87 0.55 -38.02
C ARG A 104 4.55 -0.15 -36.70
N ASP A 105 3.29 -0.17 -36.30
CA ASP A 105 2.83 -0.86 -35.09
C ASP A 105 3.05 -2.39 -35.24
N GLN A 106 2.78 -2.95 -36.42
CA GLN A 106 3.09 -4.35 -36.74
C GLN A 106 4.59 -4.66 -36.64
N ILE A 107 5.44 -3.83 -37.25
CA ILE A 107 6.90 -3.95 -37.15
C ILE A 107 7.37 -3.89 -35.69
N LYS A 108 6.77 -3.01 -34.90
CA LYS A 108 7.08 -2.88 -33.47
C LYS A 108 6.76 -4.17 -32.71
N ASP A 109 5.60 -4.77 -32.94
CA ASP A 109 5.20 -6.01 -32.27
C ASP A 109 6.11 -7.19 -32.66
N GLU A 110 6.49 -7.28 -33.94
CA GLU A 110 7.46 -8.27 -34.44
C GLU A 110 8.83 -8.10 -33.80
N ILE A 111 9.31 -6.86 -33.68
CA ILE A 111 10.58 -6.55 -33.01
C ILE A 111 10.52 -6.92 -31.53
N ILE A 112 9.41 -6.63 -30.83
CA ILE A 112 9.23 -7.03 -29.44
C ILE A 112 9.28 -8.55 -29.34
N GLN A 113 8.55 -9.28 -30.17
CA GLN A 113 8.54 -10.74 -30.19
C GLN A 113 9.94 -11.34 -30.46
N ALA A 114 10.72 -10.71 -31.33
CA ALA A 114 12.09 -11.12 -31.65
C ALA A 114 13.10 -10.79 -30.55
N PHE A 115 12.93 -9.66 -29.85
CA PHE A 115 13.87 -9.20 -28.83
C PHE A 115 13.59 -9.79 -27.45
N LEU A 116 12.34 -10.10 -27.13
CA LEU A 116 11.95 -10.56 -25.80
C LEU A 116 12.69 -11.82 -25.32
N PRO A 117 12.90 -12.86 -26.15
CA PRO A 117 13.71 -14.03 -25.75
C PRO A 117 15.18 -13.68 -25.41
N ARG A 118 15.71 -12.61 -26.01
CA ARG A 118 17.08 -12.13 -25.84
C ARG A 118 17.22 -11.09 -24.71
N ALA A 119 16.10 -10.58 -24.21
CA ALA A 119 16.08 -9.59 -23.15
C ALA A 119 16.61 -10.18 -21.83
N PHE A 120 17.47 -9.43 -21.15
CA PHE A 120 17.96 -9.80 -19.81
C PHE A 120 16.79 -9.83 -18.81
N VAL A 121 16.88 -10.70 -17.81
CA VAL A 121 15.88 -10.79 -16.74
C VAL A 121 16.35 -10.03 -15.52
N ARG A 122 15.49 -9.15 -14.99
CA ARG A 122 15.64 -8.53 -13.67
C ARG A 122 14.79 -9.28 -12.66
N ARG A 123 15.38 -9.63 -11.53
CA ARG A 123 14.67 -10.18 -10.37
C ARG A 123 14.57 -9.11 -9.29
N SER A 124 13.40 -9.02 -8.67
CA SER A 124 13.20 -8.17 -7.49
C SER A 124 12.28 -8.89 -6.52
N SER A 125 12.64 -8.89 -5.24
CA SER A 125 11.82 -9.46 -4.17
C SER A 125 11.20 -8.36 -3.32
N THR A 126 9.98 -8.60 -2.86
CA THR A 126 9.28 -7.78 -1.87
C THR A 126 8.95 -8.67 -0.69
N PHE A 127 9.43 -8.29 0.50
CA PHE A 127 9.20 -9.03 1.73
C PHE A 127 8.01 -8.43 2.47
N ALA A 128 7.22 -9.28 3.12
CA ALA A 128 6.17 -8.87 4.03
C ALA A 128 6.32 -9.65 5.34
N ALA A 129 6.32 -8.92 6.46
CA ALA A 129 6.20 -9.50 7.78
C ALA A 129 4.73 -9.45 8.20
N ILE A 130 4.21 -10.54 8.75
CA ILE A 130 2.87 -10.64 9.30
C ILE A 130 3.03 -10.78 10.81
N ALA A 131 2.36 -9.91 11.55
CA ALA A 131 2.32 -9.91 13.01
C ALA A 131 0.86 -10.07 13.45
N PRO A 132 0.34 -11.31 13.56
CA PRO A 132 -1.06 -11.56 13.88
C PRO A 132 -1.49 -10.97 15.21
N THR A 133 -0.64 -11.03 16.24
CA THR A 133 -0.90 -10.46 17.57
C THR A 133 -1.00 -8.94 17.55
N LEU A 134 -0.33 -8.28 16.61
CA LEU A 134 -0.46 -6.84 16.37
C LEU A 134 -1.55 -6.51 15.38
N GLY A 135 -2.16 -7.49 14.70
CA GLY A 135 -3.14 -7.27 13.62
C GLY A 135 -2.55 -6.54 12.41
N LEU A 136 -1.27 -6.74 12.09
CA LEU A 136 -0.55 -6.00 11.05
C LEU A 136 0.08 -6.91 9.99
N ILE A 137 0.07 -6.41 8.75
CA ILE A 137 0.98 -6.82 7.68
C ILE A 137 1.89 -5.64 7.36
N ILE A 138 3.20 -5.85 7.45
CA ILE A 138 4.25 -4.85 7.28
C ILE A 138 5.03 -5.19 6.01
N ILE A 139 4.98 -4.33 5.00
CA ILE A 139 5.60 -4.60 3.70
C ILE A 139 6.88 -3.79 3.55
N ASN A 140 7.99 -4.47 3.20
CA ASN A 140 9.29 -3.84 2.95
C ASN A 140 9.33 -3.14 1.59
N SER A 141 8.60 -2.04 1.45
CA SER A 141 8.55 -1.25 0.22
C SER A 141 8.16 0.19 0.51
N SER A 142 8.69 1.12 -0.29
CA SER A 142 8.20 2.50 -0.35
C SER A 142 7.20 2.73 -1.49
N SER A 143 6.86 1.69 -2.25
CA SER A 143 5.96 1.76 -3.40
C SER A 143 4.61 1.12 -3.05
N PRO A 144 3.52 1.91 -2.97
CA PRO A 144 2.17 1.38 -2.77
C PRO A 144 1.77 0.35 -3.82
N LYS A 145 2.23 0.52 -5.07
CA LYS A 145 1.98 -0.44 -6.15
C LYS A 145 2.61 -1.80 -5.86
N ARG A 146 3.88 -1.85 -5.39
CA ARG A 146 4.53 -3.12 -5.04
C ARG A 146 3.87 -3.80 -3.84
N ALA A 147 3.43 -3.00 -2.86
CA ALA A 147 2.66 -3.52 -1.74
C ALA A 147 1.32 -4.11 -2.19
N GLU A 148 0.58 -3.41 -3.04
CA GLU A 148 -0.68 -3.93 -3.59
C GLU A 148 -0.47 -5.17 -4.45
N ASP A 149 0.59 -5.25 -5.25
CA ASP A 149 0.91 -6.47 -6.02
C ASP A 149 1.12 -7.67 -5.09
N LEU A 150 1.83 -7.49 -3.96
CA LEU A 150 2.03 -8.53 -2.96
C LEU A 150 0.71 -8.92 -2.27
N LEU A 151 -0.05 -7.94 -1.79
CA LEU A 151 -1.32 -8.17 -1.08
C LEU A 151 -2.39 -8.79 -1.99
N SER A 152 -2.47 -8.35 -3.24
CA SER A 152 -3.35 -8.96 -4.24
C SER A 152 -2.96 -10.41 -4.52
N THR A 153 -1.66 -10.71 -4.58
CA THR A 153 -1.19 -12.09 -4.76
C THR A 153 -1.46 -12.95 -3.51
N LEU A 154 -1.29 -12.40 -2.30
CA LEU A 154 -1.69 -13.08 -1.06
C LEU A 154 -3.20 -13.35 -1.03
N ARG A 155 -4.01 -12.35 -1.40
CA ARG A 155 -5.47 -12.47 -1.47
C ARG A 155 -5.91 -13.55 -2.46
N GLU A 156 -5.22 -13.69 -3.59
CA GLU A 156 -5.50 -14.73 -4.59
C GLU A 156 -5.29 -16.13 -4.02
N VAL A 157 -4.20 -16.37 -3.29
CA VAL A 157 -3.90 -17.71 -2.74
C VAL A 157 -4.65 -18.03 -1.45
N LEU A 158 -4.95 -17.02 -0.63
CA LEU A 158 -5.76 -17.17 0.59
C LEU A 158 -7.27 -17.12 0.32
N GLY A 159 -7.69 -16.71 -0.88
CA GLY A 159 -9.08 -16.46 -1.27
C GLY A 159 -9.63 -15.12 -0.77
N THR A 160 -9.38 -14.77 0.49
CA THR A 160 -9.69 -13.46 1.07
C THR A 160 -8.50 -12.90 1.83
N LEU A 161 -8.38 -11.58 1.88
CA LEU A 161 -7.39 -10.89 2.70
C LEU A 161 -7.96 -9.52 3.09
N PRO A 162 -8.67 -9.46 4.24
CA PRO A 162 -9.34 -8.25 4.72
C PRO A 162 -8.30 -7.33 5.35
N VAL A 163 -7.69 -6.49 4.52
CA VAL A 163 -6.65 -5.53 4.94
C VAL A 163 -6.92 -4.13 4.39
N ARG A 164 -6.51 -3.12 5.14
CA ARG A 164 -6.50 -1.72 4.69
C ARG A 164 -5.16 -1.06 5.05
N PRO A 165 -4.70 -0.05 4.29
CA PRO A 165 -3.60 0.79 4.75
C PRO A 165 -3.90 1.38 6.12
N VAL A 166 -2.89 1.45 7.00
CA VAL A 166 -3.03 2.13 8.30
C VAL A 166 -3.19 3.63 8.07
N THR A 167 -4.22 4.21 8.68
CA THR A 167 -4.48 5.65 8.70
C THR A 167 -4.50 6.15 10.14
N VAL A 168 -4.26 7.44 10.34
CA VAL A 168 -4.17 8.08 11.67
C VAL A 168 -5.21 9.19 11.78
N LYS A 169 -5.65 9.48 13.01
CA LYS A 169 -6.72 10.46 13.27
C LYS A 169 -6.31 11.89 12.95
N MET A 170 -5.04 12.24 13.18
CA MET A 170 -4.50 13.54 12.80
C MET A 170 -3.81 13.46 11.45
N SER A 171 -3.94 14.52 10.64
CA SER A 171 -3.22 14.62 9.36
C SER A 171 -1.70 14.52 9.60
N PRO A 172 -0.99 13.54 8.99
CA PRO A 172 0.46 13.43 9.13
C PRO A 172 1.18 14.72 8.74
N THR A 173 0.77 15.37 7.66
CA THR A 173 1.29 16.69 7.24
C THR A 173 1.14 17.73 8.34
N ALA A 174 -0.01 17.78 9.02
CA ALA A 174 -0.24 18.75 10.08
C ALA A 174 0.66 18.48 11.30
N THR A 175 0.76 17.22 11.73
CA THR A 175 1.60 16.81 12.86
C THR A 175 3.09 17.06 12.59
N LEU A 176 3.58 16.65 11.41
CA LEU A 176 4.97 16.88 11.02
C LEU A 176 5.32 18.38 10.90
N THR A 177 4.38 19.18 10.39
CA THR A 177 4.55 20.64 10.33
C THR A 177 4.60 21.24 11.73
N ASP A 178 3.77 20.76 12.65
CA ASP A 178 3.78 21.21 14.03
C ASP A 178 5.08 20.87 14.76
N TRP A 179 5.63 19.66 14.56
CA TRP A 179 6.90 19.26 15.15
C TRP A 179 8.06 20.15 14.73
N VAL A 180 8.12 20.50 13.43
CA VAL A 180 9.14 21.42 12.92
C VAL A 180 8.91 22.84 13.46
N ARG A 181 7.66 23.33 13.45
CA ARG A 181 7.30 24.68 13.90
C ARG A 181 7.58 24.90 15.39
N THR A 182 7.21 23.93 16.23
CA THR A 182 7.36 24.01 17.69
C THR A 182 8.74 23.55 18.15
N GLN A 183 9.56 23.03 17.24
CA GLN A 183 10.85 22.43 17.52
C GLN A 183 10.76 21.30 18.56
N LYS A 184 9.60 20.65 18.62
CA LYS A 184 9.29 19.61 19.59
C LYS A 184 8.44 18.52 18.92
N ALA A 185 9.03 17.35 18.76
CA ALA A 185 8.29 16.14 18.38
C ALA A 185 7.60 15.50 19.60
N ALA A 186 6.82 14.46 19.35
CA ALA A 186 6.26 13.64 20.42
C ALA A 186 7.37 12.96 21.26
N ASP A 187 7.00 12.46 22.44
CA ASP A 187 7.93 11.77 23.32
C ASP A 187 8.64 10.62 22.59
N ASP A 188 9.93 10.44 22.86
CA ASP A 188 10.84 9.49 22.23
C ASP A 188 11.09 9.69 20.72
N PHE A 189 10.47 10.69 20.08
CA PHE A 189 10.75 11.07 18.70
C PHE A 189 11.62 12.32 18.62
N TYR A 190 12.56 12.31 17.67
CA TYR A 190 13.49 13.41 17.45
C TYR A 190 13.51 13.80 15.98
N VAL A 191 13.29 15.08 15.68
CA VAL A 191 13.42 15.62 14.32
C VAL A 191 14.90 15.64 13.94
N LEU A 192 15.22 15.12 12.76
CA LEU A 192 16.58 15.09 12.20
C LEU A 192 16.78 16.25 11.21
N ASP A 193 17.52 16.03 10.13
CA ASP A 193 18.13 17.07 9.30
C ASP A 193 17.66 17.09 7.83
N ASP A 194 16.65 16.29 7.49
CA ASP A 194 16.11 16.16 6.13
C ASP A 194 14.58 16.41 6.16
N CYS A 195 14.09 17.29 5.29
CA CYS A 195 12.64 17.52 5.13
C CYS A 195 12.24 17.91 3.69
N GLU A 196 10.95 17.73 3.37
CA GLU A 196 10.32 18.24 2.15
C GLU A 196 9.14 19.14 2.54
N LEU A 197 9.24 20.42 2.19
CA LEU A 197 8.24 21.45 2.42
C LEU A 197 7.52 21.77 1.11
N ARG A 198 6.20 21.94 1.17
CA ARG A 198 5.37 22.29 0.00
C ARG A 198 4.39 23.40 0.33
N ASP A 199 4.07 24.24 -0.64
CA ASP A 199 2.89 25.09 -0.52
C ASP A 199 1.61 24.25 -0.60
N THR A 200 0.50 24.80 -0.10
CA THR A 200 -0.79 24.12 -0.01
C THR A 200 -1.62 24.14 -1.31
N HIS A 201 -1.21 24.94 -2.31
CA HIS A 201 -1.88 25.03 -3.61
C HIS A 201 -1.18 24.13 -4.64
N GLU A 202 -1.93 23.66 -5.65
CA GLU A 202 -1.55 22.55 -6.53
C GLU A 202 -0.25 22.78 -7.32
N ASP A 203 0.00 23.99 -7.80
CA ASP A 203 1.22 24.38 -8.53
C ASP A 203 2.27 25.08 -7.63
N GLY A 204 2.15 24.83 -6.32
CA GLY A 204 2.98 25.43 -5.31
C GLY A 204 4.46 25.03 -5.35
N GLY A 205 5.31 25.87 -4.76
CA GLY A 205 6.74 25.63 -4.66
C GLY A 205 7.07 24.47 -3.70
N ILE A 206 8.12 23.73 -4.03
CA ILE A 206 8.65 22.62 -3.24
C ILE A 206 10.07 22.98 -2.79
N VAL A 207 10.34 22.88 -1.48
CA VAL A 207 11.66 23.05 -0.90
C VAL A 207 12.10 21.70 -0.32
N ARG A 208 13.29 21.23 -0.68
CA ARG A 208 13.89 20.01 -0.15
C ARG A 208 15.15 20.37 0.62
N CYS A 209 15.11 20.20 1.94
CA CYS A 209 16.25 20.42 2.82
C CYS A 209 16.95 19.08 3.08
N LYS A 210 18.28 19.08 3.02
CA LYS A 210 19.10 17.91 3.35
C LYS A 210 20.30 18.30 4.17
N ARG A 211 20.57 17.57 5.26
CA ARG A 211 21.64 17.91 6.21
C ARG A 211 21.55 19.36 6.69
N GLN A 212 20.33 19.81 6.98
CA GLN A 212 20.03 21.16 7.44
C GLN A 212 19.47 21.08 8.86
N ASP A 213 19.82 22.06 9.70
CA ASP A 213 19.18 22.22 11.00
C ASP A 213 17.71 22.60 10.83
N MET A 214 16.79 21.74 11.30
CA MET A 214 15.35 21.97 11.24
C MET A 214 14.86 23.06 12.21
N THR A 215 15.69 23.43 13.18
CA THR A 215 15.43 24.54 14.11
C THR A 215 15.91 25.89 13.58
N GLY A 216 16.69 25.90 12.50
CA GLY A 216 17.25 27.09 11.87
C GLY A 216 16.20 28.05 11.29
N GLU A 217 16.53 29.35 11.26
CA GLU A 217 15.64 30.42 10.80
C GLU A 217 15.14 30.20 9.37
N GLU A 218 15.93 29.57 8.49
CA GLU A 218 15.55 29.36 7.09
C GLU A 218 14.35 28.40 6.97
N VAL A 219 14.36 27.32 7.76
CA VAL A 219 13.27 26.34 7.79
C VAL A 219 12.04 26.95 8.46
N GLN A 220 12.24 27.65 9.58
CA GLN A 220 11.15 28.32 10.29
C GLN A 220 10.46 29.38 9.44
N LEU A 221 11.22 30.15 8.66
CA LEU A 221 10.66 31.14 7.74
C LEU A 221 9.74 30.46 6.72
N HIS A 222 10.18 29.37 6.08
CA HIS A 222 9.33 28.65 5.13
C HIS A 222 8.01 28.17 5.75
N VAL A 223 8.06 27.58 6.94
CA VAL A 223 6.85 27.12 7.65
C VAL A 223 5.95 28.30 8.02
N SER A 224 6.51 29.40 8.51
CA SER A 224 5.75 30.62 8.85
C SER A 224 5.09 31.29 7.64
N THR A 225 5.68 31.15 6.44
CA THR A 225 5.13 31.63 5.16
C THR A 225 4.05 30.72 4.56
N GLY A 226 3.66 29.65 5.28
CA GLY A 226 2.55 28.78 4.90
C GLY A 226 2.95 27.48 4.21
N LYS A 227 4.24 27.15 4.11
CA LYS A 227 4.66 25.81 3.66
C LYS A 227 4.36 24.78 4.73
N VAL A 228 3.96 23.59 4.29
CA VAL A 228 3.70 22.44 5.14
C VAL A 228 4.73 21.35 4.89
N VAL A 229 5.05 20.58 5.93
CA VAL A 229 5.99 19.46 5.88
C VAL A 229 5.28 18.23 5.32
N THR A 230 5.78 17.71 4.20
CA THR A 230 5.25 16.51 3.53
C THR A 230 6.19 15.31 3.63
N GLN A 231 7.45 15.53 3.98
CA GLN A 231 8.39 14.49 4.41
C GLN A 231 9.27 15.03 5.53
N LEU A 232 9.54 14.20 6.54
CA LEU A 232 10.43 14.57 7.64
C LEU A 232 11.29 13.37 8.04
N SER A 233 12.59 13.60 8.22
CA SER A 233 13.51 12.63 8.81
C SER A 233 13.43 12.70 10.32
N ILE A 234 13.26 11.54 10.96
CA ILE A 234 12.90 11.38 12.36
C ILE A 234 13.70 10.21 12.92
N ALA A 235 14.19 10.33 14.15
CA ALA A 235 14.69 9.21 14.95
C ALA A 235 13.66 8.85 16.02
N TRP A 236 13.62 7.56 16.37
CA TRP A 236 12.85 7.06 17.51
C TRP A 236 13.82 6.39 18.49
N GLU A 237 13.85 6.94 19.70
CA GLU A 237 14.84 6.63 20.73
C GLU A 237 16.27 6.63 20.16
N ASP A 238 17.13 5.74 20.66
CA ASP A 238 18.45 5.40 20.14
C ASP A 238 18.42 4.09 19.32
N LYS A 239 17.28 3.79 18.69
CA LYS A 239 17.02 2.48 18.05
C LYS A 239 16.96 2.55 16.54
N LEU A 240 16.28 3.55 15.99
CA LEU A 240 16.12 3.67 14.53
C LEU A 240 15.89 5.10 14.06
N SER A 241 16.20 5.33 12.79
CA SER A 241 15.90 6.55 12.06
C SER A 241 15.22 6.24 10.73
N PHE A 242 14.37 7.15 10.27
CA PHE A 242 13.57 6.99 9.05
C PHE A 242 13.09 8.33 8.53
N VAL A 243 12.51 8.31 7.32
CA VAL A 243 11.71 9.41 6.78
C VAL A 243 10.27 9.01 6.78
N LEU A 244 9.41 9.80 7.42
CA LEU A 244 7.97 9.68 7.28
C LEU A 244 7.49 10.61 6.17
N ASP A 245 6.58 10.14 5.33
CA ASP A 245 5.82 11.02 4.42
C ASP A 245 4.37 11.21 4.85
N ASP A 246 3.71 12.15 4.19
CA ASP A 246 2.30 12.52 4.39
C ASP A 246 1.29 11.39 4.15
N LYS A 247 1.73 10.24 3.60
CA LYS A 247 0.92 9.07 3.28
C LYS A 247 1.24 7.88 4.17
N MET A 248 1.87 8.11 5.32
CA MET A 248 2.27 7.06 6.27
C MET A 248 3.28 6.06 5.70
N VAL A 249 4.04 6.43 4.66
CA VAL A 249 5.13 5.60 4.14
C VAL A 249 6.41 5.90 4.92
N ILE A 250 6.96 4.87 5.55
CA ILE A 250 8.24 4.94 6.26
C ILE A 250 9.33 4.57 5.27
N LYS A 251 10.22 5.52 4.96
CA LYS A 251 11.28 5.37 3.96
C LYS A 251 12.64 5.46 4.63
N ARG A 252 13.66 4.91 3.98
CA ARG A 252 15.06 4.98 4.48
C ARG A 252 15.18 4.55 5.95
N LEU A 253 14.41 3.55 6.36
CA LEU A 253 14.47 2.98 7.70
C LEU A 253 15.87 2.40 7.93
N LYS A 254 16.49 2.84 9.02
CA LYS A 254 17.81 2.41 9.48
C LYS A 254 17.70 2.08 10.95
N PHE A 255 18.14 0.88 11.31
CA PHE A 255 18.34 0.49 12.70
C PHE A 255 19.74 0.93 13.13
N GLU A 256 19.89 1.32 14.39
CA GLU A 256 21.19 1.67 14.97
C GLU A 256 22.12 0.46 15.02
N ASP A 257 23.43 0.73 14.95
CA ASP A 257 24.43 -0.33 14.81
C ASP A 257 24.49 -1.25 16.05
N LEU A 258 24.19 -0.72 17.24
CA LEU A 258 24.10 -1.53 18.46
C LEU A 258 23.06 -2.67 18.35
N LEU A 259 21.91 -2.39 17.71
CA LEU A 259 20.89 -3.42 17.46
C LEU A 259 21.38 -4.44 16.43
N LYS A 260 22.08 -4.01 15.38
CA LYS A 260 22.62 -4.93 14.38
C LYS A 260 23.68 -5.84 15.00
N ASP A 261 24.61 -5.26 15.76
CA ASP A 261 25.66 -5.99 16.47
C ASP A 261 25.07 -7.00 17.46
N GLN A 262 23.95 -6.66 18.10
CA GLN A 262 23.23 -7.60 18.98
C GLN A 262 22.66 -8.77 18.17
N ALA A 263 21.96 -8.51 17.07
CA ALA A 263 21.46 -9.58 16.21
C ALA A 263 22.59 -10.47 15.66
N GLU A 264 23.75 -9.88 15.34
CA GLU A 264 24.91 -10.63 14.88
C GLU A 264 25.49 -11.54 15.96
N LYS A 265 25.51 -11.08 17.21
CA LYS A 265 25.95 -11.90 18.36
C LYS A 265 24.97 -13.04 18.64
N ASP A 266 23.67 -12.75 18.59
CA ASP A 266 22.61 -13.72 18.91
C ASP A 266 22.44 -14.77 17.80
N GLY A 267 22.79 -14.44 16.55
CA GLY A 267 22.60 -15.29 15.36
C GLY A 267 23.67 -16.36 15.11
N GLY A 268 24.76 -16.40 15.86
CA GLY A 268 25.81 -17.42 15.71
C GLY A 268 26.64 -17.30 14.41
N GLU A 269 27.26 -18.39 13.95
CA GLU A 269 28.16 -18.35 12.77
C GLU A 269 27.47 -18.66 11.45
N ASP A 270 26.29 -19.30 11.47
CA ASP A 270 25.60 -19.70 10.24
C ASP A 270 24.67 -18.60 9.71
N ALA A 271 24.56 -18.51 8.38
CA ALA A 271 23.81 -17.46 7.73
C ALA A 271 22.30 -17.50 8.04
N MET A 272 21.74 -18.68 8.39
CA MET A 272 20.32 -18.81 8.69
C MET A 272 20.02 -18.27 10.08
N GLY A 273 20.82 -18.63 11.08
CA GLY A 273 20.77 -18.08 12.43
C GLY A 273 20.93 -16.55 12.44
N GLN A 274 21.88 -16.03 11.64
CA GLN A 274 22.05 -14.58 11.44
C GLN A 274 20.81 -13.89 10.87
N LEU A 275 20.15 -14.51 9.88
CA LEU A 275 18.93 -13.98 9.28
C LEU A 275 17.74 -14.02 10.25
N ASP A 276 17.61 -15.09 11.01
CA ASP A 276 16.56 -15.27 12.02
C ASP A 276 16.70 -14.29 13.18
N ALA A 277 17.90 -14.19 13.78
CA ALA A 277 18.15 -13.28 14.90
C ALA A 277 17.86 -11.82 14.52
N SER A 278 18.31 -11.39 13.34
CA SER A 278 18.04 -10.03 12.85
C SER A 278 16.58 -9.79 12.49
N PHE A 279 15.86 -10.78 11.93
CA PHE A 279 14.42 -10.66 11.71
C PHE A 279 13.66 -10.56 13.04
N THR A 280 14.00 -11.41 14.01
CA THR A 280 13.41 -11.43 15.35
C THR A 280 13.59 -10.09 16.05
N LEU A 281 14.83 -9.59 16.13
CA LEU A 281 15.13 -8.33 16.79
C LEU A 281 14.48 -7.13 16.08
N MET A 282 14.45 -7.14 14.74
CA MET A 282 13.73 -6.15 13.96
C MET A 282 12.24 -6.14 14.33
N MET A 283 11.58 -7.30 14.35
CA MET A 283 10.14 -7.38 14.63
C MET A 283 9.81 -7.01 16.07
N LEU A 284 10.62 -7.41 17.05
CA LEU A 284 10.47 -6.98 18.44
C LEU A 284 10.62 -5.46 18.61
N THR A 285 11.50 -4.84 17.82
CA THR A 285 11.67 -3.38 17.81
C THR A 285 10.47 -2.70 17.16
N LEU A 286 10.03 -3.19 15.99
CA LEU A 286 8.87 -2.66 15.27
C LEU A 286 7.56 -2.82 16.06
N ALA A 287 7.44 -3.89 16.86
CA ALA A 287 6.28 -4.11 17.73
C ALA A 287 6.10 -3.03 18.80
N LYS A 288 7.17 -2.34 19.19
CA LYS A 288 7.13 -1.19 20.11
C LYS A 288 7.03 0.14 19.37
N PHE A 289 7.83 0.27 18.30
CA PHE A 289 7.89 1.47 17.49
C PHE A 289 6.57 1.81 16.80
N ILE A 290 5.90 0.84 16.18
CA ILE A 290 4.69 1.11 15.39
C ILE A 290 3.56 1.67 16.26
N PRO A 291 3.19 1.06 17.41
CA PRO A 291 2.21 1.67 18.31
C PRO A 291 2.59 3.08 18.78
N ALA A 292 3.85 3.30 19.17
CA ALA A 292 4.34 4.62 19.59
C ALA A 292 4.22 5.66 18.48
N LEU A 293 4.56 5.29 17.23
CA LEU A 293 4.40 6.17 16.07
C LEU A 293 2.94 6.52 15.81
N LEU A 294 2.04 5.55 15.89
CA LEU A 294 0.62 5.78 15.68
C LEU A 294 0.04 6.70 16.75
N GLU A 295 0.41 6.50 18.01
CA GLU A 295 0.04 7.38 19.13
C GLU A 295 0.58 8.80 18.94
N ALA A 296 1.86 8.95 18.57
CA ALA A 296 2.50 10.23 18.28
C ALA A 296 1.82 11.01 17.14
N LEU A 297 1.12 10.31 16.25
CA LEU A 297 0.34 10.87 15.13
C LEU A 297 -1.16 11.01 15.45
N GLY A 298 -1.53 11.03 16.74
CA GLY A 298 -2.91 11.24 17.20
C GLY A 298 -3.74 9.96 17.32
N GLY A 299 -3.09 8.79 17.26
CA GLY A 299 -3.72 7.48 17.29
C GLY A 299 -4.12 6.97 15.90
N GLU A 300 -4.21 5.66 15.77
CA GLU A 300 -4.75 5.03 14.57
C GLU A 300 -6.24 5.35 14.42
N GLU A 301 -6.66 5.65 13.19
CA GLU A 301 -8.06 5.71 12.83
C GLU A 301 -8.59 4.28 12.72
N THR A 302 -9.17 3.77 13.80
CA THR A 302 -9.86 2.48 13.85
C THR A 302 -11.28 2.65 13.30
N LEU A 303 -11.73 1.69 12.48
CA LEU A 303 -13.14 1.57 12.13
C LEU A 303 -13.89 0.95 13.31
N GLU A 304 -13.99 1.68 14.43
CA GLU A 304 -14.90 1.32 15.50
C GLU A 304 -16.33 1.67 15.04
N GLY A 305 -17.13 0.66 14.66
CA GLY A 305 -18.56 0.89 14.39
C GLY A 305 -19.25 0.04 13.33
N VAL A 306 -18.71 -1.10 12.92
CA VAL A 306 -19.49 -2.07 12.12
C VAL A 306 -19.22 -3.46 12.66
N TYR A 307 -20.27 -4.24 12.92
CA TYR A 307 -20.24 -5.64 13.37
C TYR A 307 -20.12 -5.90 14.90
N ALA A 308 -21.10 -5.43 15.67
CA ALA A 308 -21.65 -6.25 16.75
C ALA A 308 -22.99 -6.81 16.24
N VAL A 309 -23.02 -8.10 15.88
CA VAL A 309 -24.27 -8.83 15.65
C VAL A 309 -24.62 -9.47 16.98
N ASP A 310 -25.56 -8.86 17.72
CA ASP A 310 -26.26 -9.57 18.78
C ASP A 310 -27.57 -10.13 18.21
N THR A 311 -27.76 -11.43 18.42
CA THR A 311 -28.82 -12.24 17.81
C THR A 311 -30.11 -12.14 18.61
N ALA A 312 -31.16 -11.51 18.05
CA ALA A 312 -32.56 -11.94 18.12
C ALA A 312 -33.51 -10.81 17.69
N ALA A 313 -34.40 -11.12 16.75
CA ALA A 313 -35.64 -10.41 16.41
C ALA A 313 -35.54 -8.92 16.01
N GLY A 314 -35.57 -8.65 14.70
CA GLY A 314 -35.82 -7.33 14.11
C GLY A 314 -34.56 -6.63 13.63
N VAL A 315 -34.46 -6.37 12.32
CA VAL A 315 -33.34 -5.63 11.72
C VAL A 315 -33.48 -4.15 12.09
N SER A 316 -32.77 -3.72 13.13
CA SER A 316 -32.53 -2.30 13.44
C SER A 316 -31.02 -2.07 13.43
N MET A 317 -30.56 -1.17 12.55
CA MET A 317 -29.16 -0.77 12.47
C MET A 317 -29.02 0.66 13.01
N THR A 318 -28.16 0.85 14.00
CA THR A 318 -27.81 2.18 14.52
C THR A 318 -26.58 2.68 13.79
N ILE A 319 -26.68 3.81 13.09
CA ILE A 319 -25.56 4.47 12.41
C ILE A 319 -25.26 5.78 13.15
N SER A 320 -23.99 5.96 13.51
CA SER A 320 -23.47 7.24 14.02
C SER A 320 -22.75 7.95 12.89
N THR A 321 -23.14 9.20 12.61
CA THR A 321 -22.40 10.07 11.67
C THR A 321 -21.18 10.68 12.35
N PRO A 322 -20.22 11.26 11.59
CA PRO A 322 -19.01 11.91 12.14
C PRO A 322 -19.29 13.05 13.14
N GLU A 323 -20.52 13.54 13.20
CA GLU A 323 -20.99 14.62 14.08
C GLU A 323 -21.63 14.11 15.39
N GLY A 324 -21.59 12.80 15.66
CA GLY A 324 -22.12 12.22 16.90
C GLY A 324 -23.65 12.07 16.93
N VAL A 325 -24.33 12.25 15.80
CA VAL A 325 -25.78 12.02 15.69
C VAL A 325 -26.03 10.53 15.47
N THR A 326 -26.71 9.90 16.42
CA THR A 326 -27.17 8.50 16.33
C THR A 326 -28.49 8.45 15.56
N MET A 327 -28.50 7.71 14.45
CA MET A 327 -29.71 7.45 13.67
C MET A 327 -30.03 5.94 13.69
N THR A 328 -31.22 5.60 14.17
CA THR A 328 -31.81 4.26 14.00
C THR A 328 -32.42 4.18 12.61
N ILE A 329 -31.89 3.27 11.80
CA ILE A 329 -32.36 3.07 10.43
C ILE A 329 -33.35 1.91 10.43
N ASP A 330 -34.64 2.23 10.46
CA ASP A 330 -35.68 1.30 10.04
C ASP A 330 -35.61 1.18 8.50
N GLY A 331 -35.44 -0.05 8.01
CA GLY A 331 -35.33 -0.35 6.59
C GLY A 331 -36.65 -0.81 6.01
N ASP A 332 -37.31 0.03 5.21
CA ASP A 332 -38.50 -0.35 4.42
C ASP A 332 -38.21 -1.38 3.31
N ASP A 333 -36.93 -1.63 2.98
CA ASP A 333 -36.55 -2.55 1.91
C ASP A 333 -35.35 -3.41 2.36
N GLU A 334 -35.52 -4.73 2.26
CA GLU A 334 -34.56 -5.77 2.65
C GLU A 334 -33.19 -5.61 1.98
N LEU A 335 -33.13 -5.00 0.78
CA LEU A 335 -31.89 -4.82 0.02
C LEU A 335 -31.13 -3.53 0.38
N LEU A 336 -31.69 -2.66 1.24
CA LEU A 336 -31.11 -1.35 1.50
C LEU A 336 -29.67 -1.43 2.03
N VAL A 337 -29.39 -2.38 2.92
CA VAL A 337 -28.07 -2.57 3.53
C VAL A 337 -27.04 -2.98 2.47
N GLU A 338 -27.37 -3.96 1.64
CA GLU A 338 -26.47 -4.45 0.59
C GLU A 338 -26.21 -3.37 -0.48
N VAL A 339 -27.23 -2.58 -0.81
CA VAL A 339 -27.10 -1.48 -1.76
C VAL A 339 -26.21 -0.37 -1.22
N ILE A 340 -26.30 -0.03 0.07
CA ILE A 340 -25.41 0.94 0.72
C ILE A 340 -23.96 0.45 0.64
N ALA A 341 -23.71 -0.82 0.96
CA ALA A 341 -22.37 -1.41 0.87
C ALA A 341 -21.83 -1.35 -0.56
N PHE A 342 -22.62 -1.73 -1.55
CA PHE A 342 -22.25 -1.68 -2.96
C PHE A 342 -21.94 -0.25 -3.45
N VAL A 343 -22.75 0.74 -3.07
CA VAL A 343 -22.54 2.13 -3.49
C VAL A 343 -21.24 2.67 -2.91
N ARG A 344 -20.93 2.37 -1.63
CA ARG A 344 -19.67 2.75 -0.98
C ARG A 344 -18.46 2.08 -1.61
N GLU A 345 -18.54 0.78 -1.88
CA GLU A 345 -17.46 0.01 -2.52
C GLU A 345 -17.21 0.46 -3.97
N SER A 346 -18.28 0.71 -4.73
CA SER A 346 -18.17 1.06 -6.16
C SER A 346 -17.91 2.53 -6.42
N GLY A 347 -18.05 3.40 -5.40
CA GLY A 347 -17.96 4.85 -5.54
C GLY A 347 -19.06 5.47 -6.41
N ARG A 348 -20.13 4.73 -6.73
CA ARG A 348 -21.15 5.11 -7.72
C ARG A 348 -22.58 5.04 -7.17
N ALA A 349 -23.12 6.20 -6.81
CA ALA A 349 -24.51 6.36 -6.35
C ALA A 349 -25.50 6.65 -7.50
N SER A 350 -25.70 5.70 -8.42
CA SER A 350 -26.67 5.83 -9.52
C SER A 350 -27.76 4.76 -9.50
N THR A 351 -28.99 5.16 -9.81
CA THR A 351 -30.16 4.25 -9.88
C THR A 351 -29.93 3.10 -10.86
N SER A 352 -29.31 3.38 -12.00
CA SER A 352 -28.99 2.38 -13.02
C SER A 352 -27.89 1.39 -12.59
N ALA A 353 -26.91 1.81 -11.78
CA ALA A 353 -25.89 0.91 -11.25
C ALA A 353 -26.49 -0.07 -10.23
N VAL A 354 -27.30 0.45 -9.31
CA VAL A 354 -28.03 -0.37 -8.32
C VAL A 354 -28.97 -1.35 -9.02
N GLN A 355 -29.73 -0.87 -10.01
CA GLN A 355 -30.65 -1.70 -10.79
C GLN A 355 -29.93 -2.90 -11.44
N ARG A 356 -28.79 -2.67 -12.08
CA ARG A 356 -28.03 -3.72 -12.78
C ARG A 356 -27.36 -4.71 -11.83
N LYS A 357 -26.80 -4.22 -10.73
CA LYS A 357 -26.09 -5.05 -9.74
C LYS A 357 -27.05 -5.99 -9.00
N PHE A 358 -28.18 -5.46 -8.54
CA PHE A 358 -29.14 -6.20 -7.71
C PHE A 358 -30.29 -6.81 -8.51
N LYS A 359 -30.29 -6.64 -9.85
CA LYS A 359 -31.32 -7.15 -10.77
C LYS A 359 -32.75 -6.81 -10.35
N ILE A 360 -32.94 -5.61 -9.81
CA ILE A 360 -34.24 -5.08 -9.39
C ILE A 360 -34.87 -4.17 -10.44
N ASN A 361 -36.14 -3.81 -10.27
CA ASN A 361 -36.80 -2.84 -11.15
C ASN A 361 -36.30 -1.40 -10.90
N TYR A 362 -36.43 -0.52 -11.90
CA TYR A 362 -35.92 0.86 -11.83
C TYR A 362 -36.54 1.66 -10.68
N ASN A 363 -37.86 1.53 -10.46
CA ASN A 363 -38.56 2.28 -9.43
C ASN A 363 -38.13 1.87 -8.01
N ARG A 364 -37.84 0.59 -7.78
CA ARG A 364 -37.30 0.07 -6.53
C ARG A 364 -35.87 0.56 -6.31
N ALA A 365 -35.03 0.53 -7.35
CA ALA A 365 -33.68 1.10 -7.28
C ALA A 365 -33.69 2.62 -7.00
N ALA A 366 -34.64 3.35 -7.59
CA ALA A 366 -34.83 4.78 -7.33
C ALA A 366 -35.23 5.06 -5.88
N ARG A 367 -36.19 4.30 -5.33
CA ARG A 367 -36.60 4.41 -3.91
C ARG A 367 -35.45 4.08 -2.96
N LEU A 368 -34.63 3.08 -3.27
CA LEU A 368 -33.45 2.74 -2.46
C LEU A 368 -32.43 3.88 -2.45
N ILE A 369 -32.15 4.49 -3.60
CA ILE A 369 -31.29 5.68 -3.70
C ILE A 369 -31.90 6.89 -2.97
N GLU A 370 -33.21 7.09 -3.06
CA GLU A 370 -33.91 8.16 -2.34
C GLU A 370 -33.88 7.95 -0.82
N SER A 371 -34.07 6.71 -0.36
CA SER A 371 -33.92 6.34 1.05
C SER A 371 -32.49 6.60 1.54
N MET A 372 -31.48 6.28 0.73
CA MET A 372 -30.08 6.61 1.04
C MET A 372 -29.82 8.12 1.10
N GLN A 373 -30.49 8.91 0.27
CA GLN A 373 -30.39 10.37 0.30
C GLN A 373 -31.01 10.96 1.56
N VAL A 374 -32.21 10.49 1.93
CA VAL A 374 -32.89 10.90 3.17
C VAL A 374 -32.05 10.52 4.40
N LYS A 375 -31.38 9.37 4.36
CA LYS A 375 -30.50 8.86 5.43
C LYS A 375 -29.10 9.47 5.43
N GLY A 376 -28.83 10.45 4.55
CA GLY A 376 -27.55 11.18 4.52
C GLY A 376 -26.36 10.39 3.99
N ILE A 377 -26.58 9.28 3.27
CA ILE A 377 -25.52 8.41 2.72
C ILE A 377 -25.10 8.87 1.32
N VAL A 378 -25.99 9.54 0.59
CA VAL A 378 -25.71 10.12 -0.73
C VAL A 378 -26.27 11.53 -0.80
N SER A 379 -25.60 12.41 -1.53
CA SER A 379 -26.04 13.78 -1.73
C SER A 379 -27.29 13.85 -2.59
N ALA A 380 -27.95 15.01 -2.57
CA ALA A 380 -28.87 15.38 -3.63
C ALA A 380 -28.16 15.34 -4.99
N MET A 381 -28.95 15.13 -6.04
CA MET A 381 -28.47 15.11 -7.41
C MET A 381 -27.97 16.50 -7.80
N ASN A 382 -26.73 16.61 -8.27
CA ASN A 382 -26.18 17.89 -8.75
C ASN A 382 -26.73 18.25 -10.15
N GLU A 383 -26.40 19.45 -10.63
CA GLU A 383 -26.84 19.96 -11.94
C GLU A 383 -26.41 19.08 -13.14
N LYS A 384 -25.43 18.20 -12.94
CA LYS A 384 -24.94 17.23 -13.95
C LYS A 384 -25.58 15.85 -13.82
N GLY A 385 -26.58 15.67 -12.95
CA GLY A 385 -27.27 14.40 -12.76
C GLY A 385 -26.47 13.37 -11.94
N ALA A 386 -25.44 13.78 -11.21
CA ALA A 386 -24.62 12.89 -10.39
C ALA A 386 -24.89 13.09 -8.89
N ARG A 387 -24.75 12.01 -8.10
CA ARG A 387 -24.81 12.03 -6.64
C ARG A 387 -23.44 11.69 -6.07
N THR A 388 -23.02 12.40 -5.04
CA THR A 388 -21.80 12.14 -4.29
C THR A 388 -22.14 11.27 -3.09
N ILE A 389 -21.23 10.38 -2.69
CA ILE A 389 -21.38 9.57 -1.48
C ILE A 389 -20.86 10.39 -0.30
N LEU A 390 -21.65 10.48 0.77
CA LEU A 390 -21.38 11.32 1.94
C LEU A 390 -20.74 10.55 3.09
#